data_AF-A0A662ZH04-F1
#
_entry.id   AF-A0A662ZH04-F1
#
_cell.length_a   1.000
_cell.length_b   1.000
_cell.length_c   1.000
_cell.angle_alpha   90.00
_cell.angle_beta   90.00
_cell.angle_gamma   90.00
#
_symmetry.space_group_name_H-M   'P 1'
#
loop_
_entity.id
_entity.type
_entity.pdbx_description
1 polymer ?
#
loop_
_entity_poly.entity_id
_entity_poly.type
_entity_poly.pdbx_seq_one_letter_code
_entity_poly.pdbx_strand_id
1 'polypeptide(L)'
;MTDMEHKPNGWNLPINQMTEEEWKEYFECRKKYDIHLSEKEIAENLIKANKVRADQRKYIEISRKIPLIPSIAIVSKAFEGLKALKDYNLSWAKEVYPDEF
;
A
#
# COMPACT_ATOMS: atom_id res chain seq x y z
N MET A 1 -17.81 4.56 7.49
CA MET A 1 -17.44 5.82 6.80
C MET A 1 -16.23 5.54 5.91
N THR A 2 -16.36 5.75 4.61
CA THR A 2 -15.24 5.84 3.67
C THR A 2 -14.66 7.24 3.83
N ASP A 3 -13.34 7.34 3.97
CA ASP A 3 -12.59 8.58 4.24
C ASP A 3 -12.48 9.48 2.99
N MET A 4 -13.60 9.62 2.27
CA MET A 4 -13.71 10.41 1.03
C MET A 4 -13.54 11.91 1.30
N GLU A 5 -13.61 12.33 2.57
CA GLU A 5 -13.47 13.73 2.99
C GLU A 5 -12.00 14.19 2.96
N HIS A 6 -11.03 13.28 3.13
CA HIS A 6 -9.60 13.60 3.13
C HIS A 6 -8.86 12.78 2.06
N LYS A 7 -8.78 13.34 0.85
CA LYS A 7 -7.97 12.74 -0.22
C LYS A 7 -6.48 13.00 0.02
N PRO A 8 -5.59 12.03 -0.26
CA PRO A 8 -4.16 12.22 -0.10
C PRO A 8 -3.60 13.34 -0.99
N ASN A 9 -2.48 13.94 -0.58
CA ASN A 9 -1.76 14.93 -1.35
C ASN A 9 -1.52 14.46 -2.79
N GLY A 10 -1.72 15.36 -3.74
CA GLY A 10 -1.56 15.06 -5.16
C GLY A 10 -2.64 14.13 -5.74
N TRP A 11 -3.77 13.88 -5.05
CA TRP A 11 -4.91 13.13 -5.60
C TRP A 11 -5.43 13.69 -6.93
N ASN A 12 -5.23 14.99 -7.17
CA ASN A 12 -5.64 15.70 -8.37
C ASN A 12 -4.63 15.62 -9.52
N LEU A 13 -3.43 15.07 -9.28
CA LEU A 13 -2.42 14.86 -10.33
C LEU A 13 -2.91 13.80 -11.33
N PRO A 14 -2.62 13.94 -12.64
CA PRO A 14 -3.06 12.99 -13.65
C PRO A 14 -2.77 11.51 -13.32
N ILE A 15 -1.64 11.23 -12.67
CA ILE A 15 -1.23 9.87 -12.29
C ILE A 15 -2.08 9.26 -11.15
N ASN A 16 -2.75 10.11 -10.36
CA ASN A 16 -3.59 9.72 -9.23
C ASN A 16 -5.09 9.87 -9.52
N GLN A 17 -5.46 10.31 -10.73
CA GLN A 17 -6.85 10.43 -11.10
C GLN A 17 -7.50 9.05 -11.14
N MET A 18 -8.52 8.90 -10.31
CA MET A 18 -9.32 7.70 -10.14
C MET A 18 -10.80 8.09 -10.14
N THR A 19 -11.67 7.20 -10.63
CA THR A 19 -13.13 7.39 -10.53
C THR A 19 -13.59 7.32 -9.07
N GLU A 20 -14.84 7.71 -8.80
CA GLU A 20 -15.39 7.62 -7.46
C GLU A 20 -15.39 6.17 -6.94
N GLU A 21 -15.71 5.20 -7.78
CA GLU A 21 -15.68 3.77 -7.48
C GLU A 21 -14.26 3.29 -7.17
N GLU A 22 -13.27 3.75 -7.92
CA GLU A 22 -11.86 3.42 -7.71
C GLU A 22 -11.34 4.03 -6.40
N TRP A 23 -11.78 5.23 -6.04
CA TRP A 23 -11.47 5.83 -4.74
C TRP A 23 -12.11 5.06 -3.59
N LYS A 24 -13.39 4.65 -3.73
CA LYS A 24 -14.05 3.79 -2.74
C LYS A 24 -13.28 2.49 -2.56
N GLU A 25 -12.90 1.84 -3.66
CA GLU A 25 -12.09 0.62 -3.64
C GLU A 25 -10.74 0.86 -2.95
N TYR A 26 -10.04 1.93 -3.30
CA TYR A 26 -8.77 2.32 -2.68
C TYR A 26 -8.89 2.41 -1.16
N PHE A 27 -9.86 3.16 -0.64
CA PHE A 27 -10.04 3.33 0.80
C PHE A 27 -10.46 2.05 1.52
N GLU A 28 -11.25 1.19 0.88
CA GLU A 28 -11.56 -0.14 1.44
C GLU A 28 -10.31 -1.04 1.47
N CYS A 29 -9.44 -0.95 0.46
CA CYS A 29 -8.15 -1.61 0.48
C CYS A 29 -7.24 -1.09 1.59
N ARG A 30 -7.21 0.22 1.87
CA ARG A 30 -6.45 0.80 2.99
C ARG A 30 -6.88 0.18 4.32
N LYS A 31 -8.19 0.10 4.59
CA LYS A 31 -8.72 -0.55 5.81
C LYS A 31 -8.33 -2.02 5.92
N LYS A 32 -8.26 -2.72 4.78
CA LYS A 32 -7.97 -4.15 4.72
C LYS A 32 -6.48 -4.46 4.84
N TYR A 33 -5.62 -3.67 4.21
CA TYR A 33 -4.21 -4.00 4.01
C TYR A 33 -3.25 -3.19 4.87
N ASP A 34 -3.62 -1.99 5.34
CA ASP A 34 -2.75 -1.16 6.17
C ASP A 34 -2.79 -1.61 7.64
N ILE A 35 -2.42 -2.87 7.86
CA ILE A 35 -2.37 -3.49 9.18
C ILE A 35 -0.98 -3.26 9.78
N HIS A 36 -0.96 -2.84 11.05
CA HIS A 36 0.29 -2.75 11.81
C HIS A 36 0.73 -4.17 12.20
N LEU A 37 1.95 -4.54 11.82
CA LEU A 37 2.54 -5.84 12.11
C LEU A 37 3.69 -5.67 13.12
N SER A 38 3.82 -6.62 14.04
CA SER A 38 5.02 -6.72 14.87
C SER A 38 6.26 -7.07 14.03
N GLU A 39 7.45 -6.75 14.54
CA GLU A 39 8.72 -7.11 13.90
C GLU A 39 8.82 -8.63 13.61
N LYS A 40 8.28 -9.45 14.51
CA LYS A 40 8.24 -10.91 14.36
C LYS A 40 7.35 -11.32 13.18
N GLU A 41 6.14 -10.76 13.07
CA GLU A 41 5.23 -11.06 11.96
C GLU A 41 5.81 -10.61 10.61
N ILE A 42 6.49 -9.46 10.59
CA ILE A 42 7.23 -8.98 9.41
C ILE A 42 8.32 -9.99 9.02
N ALA A 43 9.15 -10.41 9.98
CA ALA A 43 10.22 -11.38 9.74
C ALA A 43 9.67 -12.72 9.23
N GLU A 44 8.58 -13.22 9.82
CA GLU A 44 7.92 -14.46 9.36
C GLU A 44 7.39 -14.34 7.93
N ASN A 45 6.78 -13.21 7.57
CA ASN A 45 6.29 -12.96 6.22
C ASN A 45 7.43 -12.84 5.20
N LEU A 46 8.55 -12.20 5.56
CA LEU A 46 9.76 -12.15 4.73
C LEU A 46 10.33 -13.54 4.49
N ILE A 47 10.41 -14.39 5.51
CA ILE A 47 10.85 -15.79 5.38
C ILE A 47 9.90 -16.56 4.46
N LYS A 48 8.59 -16.41 4.63
CA LYS A 48 7.58 -17.06 3.77
C LYS A 48 7.71 -16.62 2.32
N ALA A 49 7.87 -15.31 2.07
CA ALA A 49 8.08 -14.77 0.73
C ALA A 49 9.34 -15.35 0.09
N ASN A 50 10.46 -15.37 0.81
CA ASN A 50 11.72 -15.93 0.31
C ASN A 50 11.62 -17.41 -0.07
N LYS A 51 10.84 -18.22 0.67
CA LYS A 51 10.62 -19.64 0.34
C LYS A 51 9.90 -19.86 -0.99
N VAL A 52 9.07 -18.91 -1.42
CA VAL A 52 8.31 -18.99 -2.67
C VAL A 52 8.85 -18.04 -3.74
N ARG A 53 10.10 -17.56 -3.62
CA ARG A 53 10.68 -16.56 -4.53
C ARG A 53 10.62 -16.95 -6.02
N ALA A 54 10.68 -18.24 -6.33
CA ALA A 54 10.55 -18.74 -7.71
C ALA A 54 9.10 -18.73 -8.23
N ASP A 55 8.11 -18.69 -7.34
CA ASP A 55 6.68 -18.57 -7.66
C ASP A 55 6.27 -17.10 -7.52
N GLN A 56 6.43 -16.34 -8.60
CA GLN A 56 6.21 -14.89 -8.63
C GLN A 56 4.82 -14.50 -8.07
N ARG A 57 3.78 -15.29 -8.38
CA ARG A 57 2.42 -14.99 -7.93
C ARG A 57 2.31 -15.08 -6.40
N LYS A 58 2.79 -16.18 -5.81
CA LYS A 58 2.78 -16.34 -4.34
C LYS A 58 3.72 -15.36 -3.66
N TYR A 59 4.87 -15.08 -4.26
CA TYR A 59 5.80 -14.08 -3.76
C TYR A 59 5.13 -12.71 -3.63
N ILE A 60 4.47 -12.25 -4.71
CA ILE A 60 3.76 -10.97 -4.71
C ILE A 60 2.66 -10.94 -3.64
N GLU A 61 1.84 -12.00 -3.56
CA GLU A 61 0.75 -12.10 -2.58
C GLU A 61 1.24 -11.95 -1.13
N ILE A 62 2.36 -12.58 -0.78
CA ILE A 62 2.94 -12.48 0.56
C ILE A 62 3.60 -11.12 0.76
N SER A 63 4.38 -10.65 -0.22
CA SER A 63 5.12 -9.39 -0.12
C SER A 63 4.21 -8.17 0.11
N ARG A 64 3.01 -8.16 -0.49
CA ARG A 64 2.01 -7.10 -0.32
C ARG A 64 1.50 -6.95 1.11
N LYS A 65 1.58 -7.99 1.94
CA LYS A 65 1.15 -7.96 3.35
C LYS A 65 2.19 -7.28 4.25
N ILE A 66 3.44 -7.23 3.80
CA ILE A 66 4.56 -6.64 4.53
C ILE A 66 4.46 -5.12 4.36
N PRO A 67 4.54 -4.32 5.45
CA PRO A 67 4.55 -2.87 5.35
C PRO A 67 5.62 -2.40 4.36
N LEU A 68 5.18 -1.63 3.36
CA LEU A 68 6.08 -1.10 2.37
C LEU A 68 7.00 -0.07 3.03
N ILE A 69 8.29 -0.14 2.72
CA ILE A 69 9.27 0.82 3.23
C ILE A 69 8.84 2.23 2.79
N PRO A 70 8.76 3.23 3.69
CA PRO A 70 8.20 4.55 3.38
C PRO A 70 8.85 5.24 2.16
N SER A 71 10.17 5.13 2.02
CA SER A 71 10.90 5.70 0.87
C SER A 71 10.56 5.01 -0.46
N ILE A 72 10.27 3.70 -0.43
CA ILE A 72 9.81 2.97 -1.61
C ILE A 72 8.38 3.39 -1.93
N ALA A 73 7.50 3.49 -0.93
CA ALA A 73 6.11 3.88 -1.12
C ALA A 73 5.97 5.26 -1.77
N ILE A 74 6.72 6.26 -1.29
CA ILE A 74 6.64 7.63 -1.83
C ILE A 74 7.18 7.72 -3.26
N VAL A 75 8.26 6.99 -3.56
CA VAL A 75 8.78 6.89 -4.93
C VAL A 75 7.77 6.20 -5.83
N SER A 76 7.23 5.05 -5.44
CA SER A 76 6.21 4.33 -6.21
C SER A 76 4.96 5.19 -6.44
N LYS A 77 4.52 5.98 -5.45
CA LYS A 77 3.42 6.94 -5.65
C LYS A 77 3.75 7.97 -6.72
N ALA A 78 4.97 8.50 -6.72
CA ALA A 78 5.38 9.51 -7.70
C ALA A 78 5.47 8.97 -9.13
N PHE A 79 5.87 7.70 -9.31
CA PHE A 79 6.08 7.09 -10.62
C PHE A 79 4.90 6.26 -11.15
N GLU A 80 4.08 5.68 -10.28
CA GLU A 80 3.01 4.74 -10.63
C GLU A 80 1.62 5.17 -10.12
N GLY A 81 1.57 6.14 -9.21
CA GLY A 81 0.33 6.65 -8.64
C GLY A 81 -0.26 5.81 -7.50
N LEU A 82 -1.25 6.38 -6.82
CA LEU A 82 -1.93 5.77 -5.67
C LEU A 82 -2.66 4.48 -6.03
N LYS A 83 -3.22 4.39 -7.24
CA LYS A 83 -3.93 3.19 -7.72
C LYS A 83 -3.04 1.95 -7.74
N ALA A 84 -1.78 2.09 -8.17
CA ALA A 84 -0.82 0.98 -8.21
C ALA A 84 -0.50 0.44 -6.81
N LEU A 85 -0.57 1.31 -5.80
CA LEU A 85 -0.28 0.98 -4.41
C LEU A 85 -1.48 0.43 -3.63
N LYS A 86 -2.67 0.31 -4.22
CA LYS A 86 -3.90 -0.05 -3.49
C LYS A 86 -3.83 -1.41 -2.78
N ASP A 87 -3.08 -2.37 -3.31
CA ASP A 87 -2.98 -3.72 -2.75
C ASP A 87 -1.82 -3.92 -1.76
N TYR A 88 -1.03 -2.87 -1.49
CA TYR A 88 0.11 -2.93 -0.58
C TYR A 88 -0.28 -2.47 0.82
N ASN A 89 0.41 -2.99 1.84
CA ASN A 89 0.34 -2.49 3.20
C ASN A 89 1.15 -1.17 3.30
N LEU A 90 0.46 -0.04 3.52
CA LEU A 90 1.08 1.28 3.62
C LEU A 90 1.16 1.81 5.06
N SER A 91 0.97 0.95 6.08
CA SER A 91 0.96 1.36 7.50
C SER A 91 2.19 2.19 7.89
N TRP A 92 3.41 1.72 7.56
CA TRP A 92 4.64 2.48 7.82
C TRP A 92 4.74 3.77 7.01
N ALA A 93 4.29 3.76 5.75
CA ALA A 93 4.33 4.95 4.90
C ALA A 93 3.43 6.06 5.45
N LYS A 94 2.27 5.71 6.01
CA LYS A 94 1.33 6.64 6.66
C LYS A 94 1.86 7.23 7.95
N GLU A 95 2.64 6.48 8.72
CA GLU A 95 3.29 6.99 9.93
C GLU A 95 4.31 8.09 9.60
N VAL A 96 5.04 7.95 8.49
CA VAL A 96 6.05 8.93 8.05
C VAL A 96 5.47 10.06 7.21
N TYR A 97 4.46 9.76 6.39
CA TYR A 97 3.84 10.67 5.43
C TYR A 97 2.30 10.62 5.52
N PRO A 98 1.70 11.13 6.62
CA PRO A 98 0.28 10.96 6.91
C PRO A 98 -0.64 11.57 5.85
N ASP A 99 -0.23 12.68 5.22
CA ASP A 99 -1.02 13.34 4.18
C ASP A 99 -0.81 12.73 2.79
N GLU A 100 0.13 11.78 2.63
CA GLU A 100 0.49 11.24 1.32
C GLU A 100 -0.27 9.95 0.93
N PHE A 101 -0.92 9.23 1.86
CA PHE A 101 -1.45 7.88 1.60
C PHE A 101 -2.81 7.56 2.21
#